data_AF-W1W2Z7-F1
#
_entry.id   AF-W1W2Z7-F1
#
_cell.length_a   1.000
_cell.length_b   1.000
_cell.length_c   1.000
_cell.angle_alpha   90.00
_cell.angle_beta   90.00
_cell.angle_gamma   90.00
#
_symmetry.space_group_name_H-M   'P 1'
#
loop_
_entity.id
_entity.type
_entity.pdbx_description
1 polymer ?
#
loop_
_entity_poly.entity_id
_entity_poly.type
_entity_poly.pdbx_seq_one_letter_code
_entity_poly.pdbx_strand_id
1 'polypeptide(L)'
;MHLLAQDSRLREELVMNLIQAEENTPALTEWAQRLGIDLNQPRVVAIVEVDSGQLGVDSAMAELQQLQNALTTPERNNLVAIVSLTEMVVLKPALNSFGRWDAEDHRKRVEQLITRMKEYGQLRFRVSLGNYFTGPG
;
A
#
# COMPACT_ATOMS: atom_id res chain seq x y z
N MET A 1 13.22 2.86 -20.65
CA MET A 1 12.75 2.79 -19.24
C MET A 1 11.90 4.01 -18.86
N HIS A 2 10.90 4.42 -19.65
CA HIS A 2 9.99 5.53 -19.28
C HIS A 2 8.58 5.07 -18.93
N LEU A 3 8.09 3.97 -19.52
CA LEU A 3 6.75 3.44 -19.25
C LEU A 3 6.57 2.98 -17.78
N LEU A 4 7.55 2.28 -17.21
CA LEU A 4 7.45 1.77 -15.83
C LEU A 4 7.40 2.87 -14.75
N ALA A 5 8.17 3.95 -14.94
CA ALA A 5 8.16 5.09 -14.02
C ALA A 5 6.84 5.87 -14.09
N GLN A 6 6.27 5.98 -15.30
CA GLN A 6 4.97 6.62 -15.52
C GLN A 6 3.83 5.79 -14.91
N ASP A 7 3.84 4.47 -15.07
CA ASP A 7 2.85 3.57 -14.49
C ASP A 7 2.91 3.57 -12.96
N SER A 8 4.12 3.66 -12.37
CA SER A 8 4.29 3.77 -10.91
C SER A 8 3.69 5.06 -10.37
N ARG A 9 3.93 6.20 -11.03
CA ARG A 9 3.37 7.50 -10.63
C ARG A 9 1.85 7.52 -10.77
N LEU A 10 1.32 6.98 -11.88
CA LEU A 10 -0.12 6.89 -12.11
C LEU A 10 -0.78 5.98 -11.06
N ARG A 11 -0.12 4.90 -10.66
CA ARG A 11 -0.60 4.02 -9.59
C ARG A 11 -0.66 4.74 -8.25
N GLU A 12 0.37 5.50 -7.87
CA GLU A 12 0.34 6.30 -6.64
C GLU A 12 -0.80 7.31 -6.65
N GLU A 13 -0.97 8.05 -7.76
CA GLU A 13 -2.05 9.02 -7.92
C GLU A 13 -3.43 8.36 -7.84
N LEU A 14 -3.59 7.17 -8.42
CA LEU A 14 -4.81 6.38 -8.27
C LEU A 14 -5.09 6.03 -6.81
N VAL A 15 -4.08 5.58 -6.05
CA VAL A 15 -4.25 5.29 -4.61
C VAL A 15 -4.62 6.56 -3.84
N MET A 16 -3.95 7.68 -4.10
CA MET A 16 -4.22 8.96 -3.45
C MET A 16 -5.66 9.42 -3.69
N ASN A 17 -6.16 9.26 -4.91
CA ASN A 17 -7.56 9.53 -5.21
C ASN A 17 -8.49 8.53 -4.51
N LEU A 18 -8.17 7.23 -4.48
CA LEU A 18 -9.00 6.23 -3.79
C LEU A 18 -9.13 6.47 -2.27
N ILE A 19 -8.11 7.04 -1.63
CA ILE A 19 -8.15 7.34 -0.19
C ILE A 19 -8.79 8.70 0.13
N GLN A 20 -8.84 9.62 -0.84
CA GLN A 20 -9.40 10.97 -0.66
C GLN A 20 -10.80 11.15 -1.25
N ALA A 21 -11.15 10.39 -2.28
CA ALA A 21 -12.36 10.60 -3.03
C ALA A 21 -13.58 10.07 -2.27
N GLU A 22 -14.63 10.89 -2.24
CA GLU A 22 -15.96 10.49 -1.77
C GLU A 22 -16.70 9.66 -2.84
N GLU A 23 -16.33 9.79 -4.13
CA GLU A 23 -16.91 9.04 -5.25
C GLU A 23 -15.88 8.72 -6.36
N ASN A 24 -16.06 7.57 -7.03
CA ASN A 24 -15.28 7.19 -8.20
C ASN A 24 -15.59 8.08 -9.42
N THR A 25 -14.59 8.78 -9.93
CA THR A 25 -14.71 9.49 -11.20
C THR A 25 -14.51 8.56 -12.41
N PRO A 26 -15.09 8.88 -13.58
CA PRO A 26 -14.84 8.12 -14.82
C PRO A 26 -13.35 8.06 -15.19
N ALA A 27 -12.60 9.13 -14.95
CA ALA A 27 -11.15 9.17 -15.18
C ALA A 27 -10.39 8.16 -14.30
N LEU A 28 -10.78 8.06 -13.02
CA LEU A 28 -10.23 7.09 -12.08
C LEU A 28 -10.46 5.64 -12.56
N THR A 29 -11.65 5.38 -13.11
CA THR A 29 -12.04 4.07 -13.64
C THR A 29 -11.20 3.69 -14.86
N GLU A 30 -10.98 4.64 -15.78
CA GLU A 30 -10.14 4.44 -16.96
C GLU A 30 -8.68 4.15 -16.59
N TRP A 31 -8.14 4.87 -15.60
CA TRP A 31 -6.77 4.65 -15.10
C TRP A 31 -6.62 3.30 -14.44
N ALA A 32 -7.58 2.90 -13.60
CA ALA A 32 -7.58 1.59 -12.97
C ALA A 32 -7.60 0.46 -14.02
N GLN A 33 -8.44 0.60 -15.05
CA GLN A 33 -8.49 -0.37 -16.16
C GLN A 33 -7.16 -0.46 -16.90
N ARG A 34 -6.53 0.68 -17.21
CA ARG A 34 -5.21 0.71 -17.87
C ARG A 34 -4.11 0.07 -17.03
N LEU A 35 -4.17 0.23 -15.71
CA LEU A 35 -3.22 -0.35 -14.76
C LEU A 35 -3.54 -1.81 -14.38
N GLY A 36 -4.64 -2.38 -14.87
CA GLY A 36 -5.09 -3.73 -14.53
C GLY A 36 -5.58 -3.87 -13.08
N ILE A 37 -6.07 -2.79 -12.48
CA ILE A 37 -6.53 -2.72 -11.10
C ILE A 37 -8.06 -2.86 -11.09
N ASP A 38 -8.56 -3.86 -10.38
CA ASP A 38 -9.99 -3.99 -10.10
C ASP A 38 -10.37 -3.09 -8.92
N LEU A 39 -11.23 -2.09 -9.20
CA LEU A 39 -11.77 -1.16 -8.21
C LEU A 39 -12.87 -1.78 -7.34
N ASN A 40 -13.49 -2.88 -7.77
CA ASN A 40 -14.52 -3.57 -7.02
C ASN A 40 -13.95 -4.60 -6.04
N GLN A 41 -12.64 -4.88 -6.12
CA GLN A 41 -11.95 -5.74 -5.18
C GLN A 41 -12.02 -5.13 -3.78
N PRO A 42 -12.63 -5.81 -2.78
CA PRO A 42 -12.65 -5.31 -1.41
C PRO A 42 -11.22 -5.19 -0.87
N ARG A 43 -10.92 -4.06 -0.24
CA ARG A 43 -9.57 -3.72 0.25
C ARG A 43 -9.61 -3.25 1.70
N VAL A 44 -8.49 -3.45 2.38
CA VAL A 44 -8.26 -2.94 3.74
C VAL A 44 -7.05 -2.04 3.74
N VAL A 45 -7.22 -0.92 4.42
CA VAL A 45 -6.20 0.10 4.58
C VAL A 45 -5.22 -0.35 5.66
N ALA A 46 -3.93 -0.25 5.37
CA ALA A 46 -2.88 -0.29 6.37
C ALA A 46 -2.00 0.96 6.21
N ILE A 47 -1.80 1.68 7.30
CA ILE A 47 -0.86 2.80 7.37
C ILE A 47 0.46 2.24 7.88
N VAL A 48 1.55 2.55 7.19
CA VAL A 48 2.91 2.21 7.60
C VAL A 48 3.67 3.50 7.86
N GLU A 49 4.07 3.70 9.11
CA GLU A 49 4.88 4.82 9.55
C GLU A 49 6.32 4.34 9.79
N VAL A 50 7.29 4.96 9.14
CA VAL A 50 8.72 4.74 9.36
C VAL A 50 9.19 5.69 10.46
N ASP A 51 9.75 5.13 11.53
CA ASP A 51 10.40 5.90 12.58
C ASP A 51 11.83 6.20 12.13
N SER A 52 12.00 7.40 11.57
CA SER A 52 13.29 7.87 11.07
C SER A 52 14.25 8.30 12.18
N GLY A 53 13.84 8.34 13.46
CA GLY A 53 14.66 8.49 14.68
C GLY A 53 15.89 9.42 14.65
N GLN A 54 16.95 9.04 13.92
CA GLN A 54 18.25 9.74 13.81
C GLN A 54 18.78 9.85 12.36
N LEU A 55 17.97 9.53 11.36
CA LEU A 55 18.37 9.42 9.96
C LEU A 55 18.19 10.77 9.25
N GLY A 56 19.15 11.12 8.39
CA GLY A 56 19.02 12.25 7.47
C GLY A 56 17.87 12.03 6.47
N VAL A 57 17.37 13.11 5.86
CA VAL A 57 16.22 13.06 4.92
C VAL A 57 16.43 12.02 3.81
N ASP A 58 17.65 11.92 3.28
CA ASP A 58 17.99 10.97 2.21
C ASP A 58 17.87 9.51 2.64
N SER A 59 18.26 9.19 3.89
CA SER A 59 18.13 7.85 4.45
C SER A 59 16.67 7.46 4.71
N ALA A 60 15.84 8.40 5.18
CA ALA A 60 14.40 8.14 5.37
C ALA A 60 13.68 7.86 4.03
N MET A 61 14.09 8.54 2.96
CA MET A 61 13.54 8.30 1.62
C MET A 61 13.98 6.96 1.02
N ALA A 62 15.25 6.58 1.18
CA ALA A 62 15.73 5.27 0.75
C ALA A 62 14.99 4.13 1.46
N GLU A 63 14.74 4.30 2.77
CA GLU A 63 13.98 3.37 3.59
C GLU A 63 12.53 3.22 3.13
N LEU A 64 11.83 4.33 2.85
CA LEU A 64 10.48 4.28 2.30
C LEU A 64 10.43 3.63 0.92
N GLN A 65 11.40 3.91 0.06
CA GLN A 65 11.48 3.28 -1.26
C GLN A 65 11.70 1.75 -1.15
N GLN A 66 12.55 1.31 -0.23
CA GLN A 66 12.77 -0.11 0.04
C GLN A 66 11.49 -0.78 0.56
N LEU A 67 10.77 -0.12 1.48
CA LEU A 67 9.49 -0.58 1.99
C LEU A 67 8.44 -0.67 0.87
N GLN A 68 8.33 0.36 0.02
CA GLN A 68 7.41 0.37 -1.12
C GLN A 68 7.67 -0.82 -2.04
N ASN A 69 8.94 -1.07 -2.38
CA ASN A 69 9.31 -2.21 -3.25
C ASN A 69 8.93 -3.57 -2.63
N ALA A 70 9.16 -3.75 -1.33
CA ALA A 70 8.78 -4.98 -0.61
C ALA A 70 7.25 -5.18 -0.52
N LEU A 71 6.49 -4.09 -0.63
CA LEU A 71 5.02 -4.10 -0.56
C LEU A 71 4.35 -4.22 -1.94
N THR A 72 5.00 -3.74 -3.00
CA THR A 72 4.43 -3.64 -4.36
C THR A 72 4.65 -4.92 -5.18
N THR A 73 5.06 -6.02 -4.55
CA THR A 73 5.26 -7.29 -5.25
C THR A 73 3.95 -7.75 -5.91
N PRO A 74 3.94 -8.07 -7.23
CA PRO A 74 2.71 -8.29 -8.01
C PRO A 74 1.76 -9.34 -7.42
N GLU A 75 2.33 -10.40 -6.83
CA GLU A 75 1.62 -11.51 -6.19
C GLU A 75 0.66 -11.07 -5.08
N ARG A 76 0.88 -9.90 -4.48
CA ARG A 76 0.08 -9.41 -3.34
C ARG A 76 -1.05 -8.49 -3.76
N ASN A 77 -1.07 -8.00 -5.00
CA ASN A 77 -2.05 -7.03 -5.51
C ASN A 77 -2.26 -5.84 -4.55
N ASN A 78 -1.19 -5.41 -3.88
CA ASN A 78 -1.22 -4.25 -2.99
C ASN A 78 -1.19 -2.98 -3.83
N LEU A 79 -2.02 -2.00 -3.47
CA LEU A 79 -1.85 -0.63 -3.95
C LEU A 79 -1.16 0.17 -2.88
N VAL A 80 -0.14 0.93 -3.24
CA VAL A 80 0.73 1.63 -2.31
C VAL A 80 0.86 3.08 -2.75
N ALA A 81 0.74 4.01 -1.80
CA ALA A 81 1.10 5.42 -1.99
C ALA A 81 1.84 5.97 -0.78
N ILE A 82 2.82 6.81 -1.06
CA ILE A 82 3.52 7.59 -0.04
C ILE A 82 2.68 8.84 0.22
N VAL A 83 2.24 9.03 1.48
CA VAL A 83 1.42 10.18 1.89
C VAL A 83 2.24 11.26 2.59
N SER A 84 3.40 10.91 3.16
CA SER A 84 4.35 11.85 3.76
C SER A 84 5.79 11.33 3.71
N LEU A 85 6.76 12.12 4.22
CA LEU A 85 8.18 11.73 4.32
C LEU A 85 8.43 10.50 5.19
N THR A 86 7.47 10.10 6.01
CA THR A 86 7.60 8.95 6.93
C THR A 86 6.37 8.05 6.91
N GLU A 87 5.38 8.32 6.05
CA GLU A 87 4.10 7.62 6.09
C GLU A 87 3.67 7.16 4.70
N MET A 88 3.14 5.93 4.68
CA MET A 88 2.68 5.26 3.48
C MET A 88 1.33 4.59 3.75
N VAL A 89 0.43 4.69 2.78
CA VAL A 89 -0.84 3.98 2.78
C VAL A 89 -0.77 2.78 1.85
N VAL A 90 -1.24 1.64 2.35
CA VAL A 90 -1.28 0.36 1.64
C VAL A 90 -2.72 -0.14 1.60
N LEU A 91 -3.30 -0.27 0.41
CA LEU A 91 -4.59 -0.92 0.19
C LEU A 91 -4.36 -2.38 -0.22
N LYS A 92 -4.62 -3.29 0.73
CA LYS A 92 -4.42 -4.74 0.54
C LYS A 92 -5.74 -5.42 0.19
N PRO A 93 -5.77 -6.46 -0.65
CA PRO A 93 -6.97 -7.27 -0.83
C PRO A 93 -7.47 -7.78 0.52
N ALA A 94 -8.74 -7.53 0.82
CA ALA A 94 -9.33 -7.85 2.11
C ALA A 94 -9.66 -9.33 2.26
N LEU A 95 -9.91 -10.03 1.16
CA LEU A 95 -10.34 -11.41 1.21
C LEU A 95 -9.14 -12.35 1.22
N ASN A 96 -9.18 -13.37 2.06
CA ASN A 96 -8.22 -14.47 2.01
C ASN A 96 -8.49 -15.38 0.78
N SER A 97 -7.68 -16.43 0.61
CA SER A 97 -7.82 -17.40 -0.48
C SER A 97 -9.17 -18.13 -0.51
N PHE A 98 -9.95 -18.07 0.57
CA PHE A 98 -11.30 -18.63 0.69
C PHE A 98 -12.40 -17.59 0.44
N GLY A 99 -12.05 -16.36 0.03
CA GLY A 99 -13.01 -15.29 -0.22
C GLY A 99 -13.62 -14.69 1.06
N ARG A 100 -13.01 -14.90 2.23
CA ARG A 100 -13.52 -14.41 3.51
C ARG A 100 -12.64 -13.31 4.10
N TRP A 101 -13.29 -12.35 4.74
CA TRP A 101 -12.64 -11.39 5.63
C TRP A 101 -12.29 -12.09 6.95
N ASP A 102 -11.01 -12.02 7.35
CA ASP A 102 -10.51 -12.57 8.61
C ASP A 102 -9.44 -11.65 9.18
N ALA A 103 -9.82 -10.86 10.19
CA ALA A 103 -8.94 -9.88 10.81
C ALA A 103 -7.69 -10.53 11.44
N GLU A 104 -7.78 -11.77 11.92
CA GLU A 104 -6.68 -12.48 12.54
C GLU A 104 -5.66 -12.97 11.50
N ASP A 105 -6.14 -13.42 10.33
CA ASP A 105 -5.26 -13.73 9.18
C ASP A 105 -4.52 -12.47 8.71
N HIS A 106 -5.22 -11.33 8.61
CA HIS A 106 -4.58 -10.05 8.27
C HIS A 106 -3.52 -9.63 9.27
N ARG A 107 -3.82 -9.74 10.57
CA ARG A 107 -2.86 -9.46 11.65
C ARG A 107 -1.61 -10.33 11.51
N LYS A 108 -1.76 -11.65 11.33
CA LYS A 108 -0.64 -12.58 11.15
C LYS A 108 0.21 -12.25 9.92
N ARG A 109 -0.42 -11.88 8.80
CA ARG A 109 0.31 -11.48 7.59
C ARG A 109 1.11 -10.20 7.79
N VAL A 110 0.55 -9.23 8.52
CA VAL A 110 1.26 -8.00 8.89
C VAL A 110 2.44 -8.33 9.81
N GLU A 111 2.27 -9.20 10.81
CA GLU A 111 3.36 -9.62 11.68
C GLU A 111 4.48 -10.33 10.91
N GLN A 112 4.15 -11.24 10.00
CA GLN A 112 5.14 -11.91 9.14
C GLN A 112 5.87 -10.94 8.22
N LEU A 113 5.20 -9.89 7.75
CA LEU A 113 5.85 -8.81 7.01
C LEU A 113 6.82 -8.06 7.94
N ILE A 114 6.38 -7.66 9.13
CA ILE A 114 7.20 -6.95 10.12
C ILE A 114 8.46 -7.76 10.46
N THR A 115 8.31 -9.05 10.76
CA THR A 115 9.44 -9.93 11.09
C THR A 115 10.44 -10.00 9.94
N ARG A 116 9.98 -10.22 8.70
CA ARG A 116 10.86 -10.25 7.53
C ARG A 116 11.60 -8.93 7.35
N MET A 117 10.92 -7.80 7.49
CA MET A 117 11.58 -6.50 7.31
C MET A 117 12.62 -6.20 8.39
N LYS A 118 12.40 -6.68 9.63
CA LYS A 118 13.42 -6.64 10.69
C LYS A 118 14.64 -7.51 10.39
N GLU A 119 14.47 -8.59 9.64
CA GLU A 119 15.59 -9.47 9.23
C GLU A 119 16.45 -8.83 8.13
N TYR A 120 15.87 -7.98 7.28
CA TYR A 120 16.58 -7.33 6.16
C TYR A 120 17.07 -5.90 6.44
N GLY A 121 16.84 -5.34 7.64
CA GLY A 121 17.34 -4.01 7.99
C GLY A 121 16.97 -3.50 9.39
N GLN A 122 17.58 -2.39 9.80
CA GLN A 122 17.31 -1.68 11.06
C GLN A 122 16.05 -0.79 11.01
N LEU A 123 15.24 -0.90 9.96
CA LEU A 123 14.02 -0.12 9.78
C LEU A 123 13.10 -0.29 11.00
N ARG A 124 12.92 0.79 11.74
CA ARG A 124 11.88 0.89 12.77
C ARG A 124 10.64 1.41 12.06
N PHE A 125 9.57 0.64 12.08
CA PHE A 125 8.31 1.10 11.53
C PHE A 125 7.15 0.57 12.36
N ARG A 126 6.04 1.30 12.30
CA ARG A 126 4.77 0.95 12.92
C ARG A 126 3.75 0.72 11.82
N VAL A 127 2.91 -0.29 12.01
CA VAL A 127 1.81 -0.60 11.09
C VAL A 127 0.51 -0.47 11.84
N SER A 128 -0.38 0.38 11.34
CA SER A 128 -1.73 0.56 11.83
C SER A 128 -2.69 -0.01 10.79
N LEU A 129 -3.60 -0.90 11.19
CA LEU A 129 -4.57 -1.52 10.29
C LEU A 129 -5.93 -0.83 10.46
N GLY A 130 -6.46 -0.31 9.36
CA GLY A 130 -7.75 0.37 9.29
C GLY A 130 -8.92 -0.60 9.05
N ASN A 131 -10.10 -0.03 8.85
CA ASN A 131 -11.32 -0.81 8.65
C ASN A 131 -11.44 -1.42 7.24
N TYR A 132 -12.33 -2.39 7.14
CA TYR A 132 -12.70 -3.08 5.91
C TYR A 132 -13.58 -2.19 5.03
N PHE A 133 -13.20 -2.00 3.76
CA PHE A 133 -13.99 -1.27 2.76
C PHE A 133 -14.57 -2.25 1.73
N THR A 134 -15.90 -2.23 1.57
CA THR A 134 -16.67 -3.13 0.68
C THR A 134 -16.74 -2.67 -0.78
N GLY A 135 -16.17 -1.51 -1.11
CA GLY A 135 -16.36 -0.87 -2.41
C GLY A 135 -15.69 0.50 -2.48
N PRO A 136 -15.99 1.30 -3.52
CA PRO A 136 -15.17 2.44 -3.93
C PRO A 136 -15.37 3.73 -3.11
N GLY A 137 -15.24 3.63 -1.79
CA GLY A 137 -15.51 4.68 -0.83
C GLY A 137 -16.34 4.17 0.33
#